data_AF-A0A6I2FPE7-F1
#
_entry.id   AF-A0A6I2FPE7-F1
#
_cell.length_a   1.000
_cell.length_b   1.000
_cell.length_c   1.000
_cell.angle_alpha   90.00
_cell.angle_beta   90.00
_cell.angle_gamma   90.00
#
_symmetry.space_group_name_H-M   'P 1'
#
loop_
_entity.id
_entity.type
_entity.pdbx_description
1 polymer ?
#
loop_
_entity_poly.entity_id
_entity_poly.type
_entity_poly.pdbx_seq_one_letter_code
_entity_poly.pdbx_strand_id
1 'polypeptide(L)'
;MIPFSAFGHAGLSVQSFSLMRFPLILTKLVEPPVVYTEGAEGALYVERADVITRSSEAITALEQVALTERDTRVLVLKIAKEHAA
;
A
#
# COMPACT_ATOMS: atom_id res chain seq x y z
N MET A 1 -2.37 10.07 -1.34
CA MET A 1 -1.28 10.57 -2.23
C MET A 1 -0.05 10.81 -1.37
N ILE A 2 1.17 10.59 -1.86
CA ILE A 2 2.40 10.90 -1.11
C ILE A 2 2.96 12.23 -1.64
N PRO A 3 3.37 13.17 -0.78
CA PRO A 3 3.90 14.45 -1.26
C PRO A 3 5.28 14.25 -1.89
N PHE A 4 5.60 15.04 -2.92
CA PHE A 4 6.90 14.94 -3.62
C PHE A 4 8.11 15.18 -2.71
N SER A 5 7.94 15.88 -1.59
CA SER A 5 8.99 16.11 -0.60
C SER A 5 9.32 14.87 0.24
N ALA A 6 8.46 13.85 0.26
CA ALA A 6 8.71 12.58 0.96
C ALA A 6 9.59 11.67 0.10
N PHE A 7 10.87 12.02 -0.03
CA PHE A 7 11.86 11.23 -0.74
C PHE A 7 12.06 9.85 -0.11
N GLY A 8 12.23 8.82 -0.95
CA GLY A 8 12.63 7.48 -0.51
C GLY A 8 11.55 6.69 0.25
N HIS A 9 10.26 7.02 0.06
CA HIS A 9 9.17 6.29 0.70
C HIS A 9 9.13 4.81 0.27
N ALA A 10 8.64 3.93 1.15
CA ALA A 10 8.67 2.48 0.94
C ALA A 10 8.04 2.02 -0.39
N GLY A 11 7.00 2.71 -0.87
CA GLY A 11 6.35 2.41 -2.16
C GLY A 11 7.23 2.56 -3.40
N LEU A 12 8.39 3.22 -3.32
CA LEU A 12 9.35 3.25 -4.45
C LEU A 12 10.15 1.94 -4.58
N SER A 13 10.24 1.17 -3.51
CA SER A 13 11.11 -0.01 -3.41
C SER A 13 10.34 -1.33 -3.35
N VAL A 14 9.01 -1.27 -3.26
CA VAL A 14 8.15 -2.45 -3.10
C VAL A 14 7.33 -2.64 -4.38
N GLN A 15 7.34 -3.86 -4.93
CA GLN A 15 6.48 -4.25 -6.05
C GLN A 15 5.00 -4.13 -5.65
N SER A 16 4.12 -3.78 -6.59
CA SER A 16 2.67 -3.76 -6.34
C SER A 16 2.17 -5.08 -5.77
N PHE A 17 1.39 -4.99 -4.69
CA PHE A 17 0.81 -6.15 -4.01
C PHE A 17 -0.54 -5.80 -3.38
N SER A 18 -1.31 -6.82 -3.03
CA SER A 18 -2.52 -6.71 -2.22
C SER A 18 -2.39 -7.60 -0.99
N LEU A 19 -2.56 -7.04 0.21
CA LEU A 19 -2.57 -7.80 1.46
C LEU A 19 -4.02 -8.04 1.89
N MET A 20 -4.45 -9.30 1.87
CA MET A 20 -5.78 -9.73 2.26
C MET A 20 -5.74 -10.17 3.73
N ARG A 21 -6.53 -9.52 4.57
CA ARG A 21 -6.69 -9.87 6.00
C ARG A 21 -8.08 -10.45 6.21
N PHE A 22 -8.15 -11.66 6.74
CA PHE A 22 -9.40 -12.34 7.03
C PHE A 22 -9.81 -12.12 8.50
N PRO A 23 -11.09 -11.86 8.77
CA PRO A 23 -11.57 -11.65 10.13
C PRO A 23 -11.47 -12.94 10.95
N LEU A 24 -11.18 -12.78 12.25
CA LEU A 24 -11.27 -13.88 13.20
C LEU A 24 -12.74 -14.26 13.40
N ILE A 25 -13.14 -15.42 12.91
CA ILE A 25 -14.45 -16.02 13.16
C ILE A 25 -14.37 -17.02 14.32
N LEU A 26 -15.43 -17.11 15.13
CA LEU A 26 -15.52 -17.97 16.33
C LEU A 26 -15.29 -19.47 16.04
N THR A 27 -15.44 -19.88 14.78
CA THR A 27 -15.16 -21.23 14.30
C THR A 27 -13.66 -21.36 14.02
N LYS A 28 -13.02 -22.42 14.53
CA LYS A 28 -11.57 -22.68 14.53
C LYS A 28 -10.84 -22.70 13.16
N LEU A 29 -11.50 -22.33 12.07
CA LEU A 29 -10.92 -22.23 10.74
C LEU A 29 -10.85 -20.75 10.36
N VAL A 30 -9.80 -20.08 10.82
CA VAL A 30 -9.46 -18.73 10.38
C VAL A 30 -8.50 -18.88 9.22
N GLU A 31 -8.83 -18.31 8.06
CA GLU A 31 -7.86 -18.26 6.97
C GLU A 31 -6.70 -17.31 7.31
N PRO A 32 -5.44 -17.73 7.07
CA PRO A 32 -4.28 -16.87 7.32
C PRO A 32 -4.30 -15.69 6.35
N PRO A 33 -3.74 -14.51 6.72
CA PRO A 33 -3.57 -13.42 5.78
C PRO A 33 -2.76 -13.85 4.55
N VAL A 34 -3.15 -13.35 3.39
CA VAL A 34 -2.50 -13.69 2.11
C VAL A 34 -1.99 -12.43 1.45
N VAL A 35 -0.75 -12.46 0.98
CA VAL A 35 -0.22 -11.45 0.06
C VAL A 35 -0.39 -11.95 -1.37
N TYR A 36 -1.08 -11.16 -2.18
CA TYR A 36 -1.16 -11.32 -3.62
C TYR A 36 -0.15 -10.40 -4.29
N THR A 37 0.71 -10.95 -5.16
CA THR A 37 1.57 -10.17 -6.05
C THR A 37 1.27 -10.52 -7.51
N GLU A 38 1.09 -9.49 -8.34
CA GLU A 38 0.92 -9.68 -9.78
C GLU A 38 2.30 -9.85 -10.42
N GLY A 39 2.51 -11.00 -11.07
CA GLY A 39 3.75 -11.37 -11.77
C GLY A 39 3.52 -11.59 -13.26
N ALA A 40 4.59 -11.44 -14.05
CA ALA A 40 4.52 -11.53 -15.51
C ALA A 40 4.04 -12.88 -16.05
N GLU A 41 4.26 -13.97 -15.31
CA GLU A 41 3.83 -15.33 -15.68
C GLU A 41 2.66 -15.86 -14.83
N GLY A 42 2.02 -14.99 -14.07
CA GLY A 42 0.94 -15.34 -13.17
C GLY A 42 1.06 -14.67 -11.82
N ALA A 43 -0.06 -14.63 -11.11
CA ALA A 43 -0.11 -14.09 -9.77
C ALA A 43 0.35 -15.12 -8.72
N LEU A 44 0.99 -14.63 -7.66
CA LEU A 44 1.41 -15.44 -6.53
C LEU A 44 0.60 -15.09 -5.28
N TYR A 45 -0.01 -16.11 -4.68
CA TYR A 45 -0.60 -16.04 -3.35
C TYR A 45 0.41 -16.54 -2.31
N VAL A 46 0.75 -15.71 -1.34
CA VAL A 46 1.80 -15.98 -0.36
C VAL A 46 1.24 -15.88 1.06
N GLU A 47 1.24 -16.99 1.78
CA GLU A 47 0.83 -17.11 3.20
C GLU A 47 2.03 -17.13 4.17
N ARG A 48 3.22 -16.73 3.70
CA ARG A 48 4.42 -16.73 4.53
C ARG A 48 4.43 -15.54 5.50
N ALA A 49 4.61 -15.85 6.79
CA ALA A 49 4.61 -14.85 7.86
C ALA A 49 5.61 -13.71 7.64
N ASP A 50 6.81 -13.99 7.13
CA ASP A 50 7.83 -12.96 6.89
C ASP A 50 7.43 -12.00 5.74
N VAL A 51 6.79 -12.53 4.70
CA VAL A 51 6.27 -11.72 3.58
C VAL A 51 5.09 -10.87 4.05
N ILE A 52 4.17 -11.45 4.83
CA ILE A 52 3.03 -10.73 5.41
C ILE A 52 3.50 -9.58 6.32
N THR A 53 4.49 -9.83 7.17
CA THR A 53 5.06 -8.80 8.05
C THR A 53 5.68 -7.67 7.25
N ARG A 54 6.55 -7.98 6.28
CA ARG A 54 7.19 -6.99 5.41
C ARG A 54 6.17 -6.15 4.63
N SER A 55 5.14 -6.80 4.09
CA SER A 55 4.04 -6.11 3.39
C SER A 55 3.25 -5.20 4.33
N SER A 56 3.01 -5.62 5.57
CA SER A 56 2.33 -4.80 6.59
C SER A 56 3.16 -3.59 6.98
N GLU A 57 4.47 -3.75 7.18
CA GLU A 57 5.40 -2.65 7.47
C GLU A 57 5.45 -1.63 6.33
N ALA A 58 5.47 -2.11 5.08
CA ALA A 58 5.42 -1.23 3.92
C ALA A 58 4.13 -0.41 3.86
N ILE A 59 2.98 -1.01 4.17
CA ILE A 59 1.70 -0.29 4.26
C ILE A 59 1.77 0.79 5.34
N THR A 60 2.21 0.43 6.55
CA THR A 60 2.33 1.38 7.66
C THR A 60 3.25 2.55 7.32
N ALA A 61 4.42 2.27 6.72
CA ALA A 61 5.36 3.31 6.31
C ALA A 61 4.78 4.23 5.23
N LEU A 62 3.97 3.69 4.32
CA LEU A 62 3.26 4.48 3.30
C LEU A 62 2.16 5.36 3.91
N GLU A 63 1.39 4.83 4.86
CA GLU A 63 0.33 5.58 5.56
C GLU A 63 0.90 6.75 6.35
N GLN A 64 2.08 6.60 6.96
CA GLN A 64 2.75 7.65 7.74
C GLN A 64 3.15 8.88 6.91
N VAL A 65 3.45 8.69 5.62
CA VAL A 65 3.85 9.76 4.71
C VAL A 65 2.74 10.18 3.76
N ALA A 66 1.61 9.48 3.77
CA ALA A 66 0.48 9.80 2.92
C ALA A 66 -0.19 11.11 3.38
N LEU A 67 -0.48 11.97 2.42
CA LEU A 67 -1.32 13.13 2.62
C LEU A 67 -2.74 12.71 2.98
N THR A 68 -3.38 13.53 3.82
CA THR A 68 -4.83 13.47 4.02
C THR A 68 -5.56 13.74 2.71
N GLU A 69 -6.85 13.40 2.65
CA GLU A 69 -7.70 13.71 1.49
C GLU A 69 -7.73 15.23 1.21
N ARG A 70 -7.86 16.04 2.27
CA ARG A 70 -7.85 17.50 2.18
C ARG A 70 -6.55 18.00 1.57
N ASP A 71 -5.41 17.54 2.07
CA ASP A 71 -4.10 18.00 1.61
C ASP A 71 -3.80 17.51 0.20
N THR A 72 -4.26 16.31 -0.14
CA THR A 72 -4.24 15.78 -1.51
C THR A 72 -5.01 16.70 -2.45
N ARG A 73 -6.23 17.13 -2.09
CA ARG A 73 -7.02 18.05 -2.92
C ARG A 73 -6.32 19.40 -3.11
N VAL A 74 -5.72 19.94 -2.06
CA VAL A 74 -4.96 21.20 -2.13
C VAL A 74 -3.77 21.06 -3.09
N LEU A 75 -2.99 19.98 -2.96
CA LEU A 75 -1.83 19.73 -3.81
C LEU A 75 -2.21 19.56 -5.27
N VAL A 76 -3.24 18.75 -5.57
CA VAL A 76 -3.73 18.54 -6.94
C VAL A 76 -4.20 19.86 -7.58
N LEU A 77 -4.96 20.67 -6.85
CA LEU A 77 -5.40 21.99 -7.36
C LEU A 77 -4.24 22.95 -7.60
N LYS A 78 -3.20 22.92 -6.77
CA LYS A 78 -1.99 23.71 -6.97
C LYS A 78 -1.30 23.31 -8.28
N ILE A 79 -1.06 22.02 -8.48
CA ILE A 79 -0.44 21.48 -9.70
C ILE A 79 -1.27 21.85 -10.93
N ALA A 80 -2.59 21.65 -10.88
CA ALA A 80 -3.47 21.98 -12.00
C ALA A 80 -3.41 23.47 -12.40
N LYS A 81 -3.31 24.38 -11.42
CA LYS A 81 -3.15 25.82 -11.69
C LYS A 81 -1.80 26.14 -12.32
N GLU A 82 -0.72 25.51 -11.86
CA GLU A 82 0.64 25.73 -12.38
C GLU A 82 0.80 25.24 -13.83
N HIS A 83 0.04 24.22 -14.25
CA HIS A 83 0.10 23.66 -15.61
C HIS A 83 -0.97 24.18 -16.59
N ALA A 84 -1.92 24.99 -16.14
CA ALA A 84 -2.94 25.61 -16.99
C ALA A 84 -2.50 26.96 -17.58
N ALA A 85 -1.28 27.42 -17.26
CA ALA A 85 -0.69 28.69 -17.68
C ALA A 85 0.16 28.53 -18.96
#